data_AF-R5CVG7-F1
#
_entry.id   AF-R5CVG7-F1
#
_cell.length_a   1.000
_cell.length_b   1.000
_cell.length_c   1.000
_cell.angle_alpha   90.00
_cell.angle_beta   90.00
_cell.angle_gamma   90.00
#
_symmetry.space_group_name_H-M   'P 1'
#
loop_
_entity.id
_entity.type
_entity.pdbx_description
1 polymer ?
#
loop_
_entity_poly.entity_id
_entity_poly.type
_entity_poly.pdbx_seq_one_letter_code
_entity_poly.pdbx_strand_id
1 'polypeptide(L)'
;MAIHLSSESKYYSDVAINDTAAVGTDVVEFIDKYYVPTYSQWLREMELCFKSASKVYDLGRLSSIAAFLPYLSDAAVLATNNLVANFKPERDGLYSYSDIAKSIEMTPFKDDLNKILDEYGLEVKEVYCEGPWISIDPDGFIKKNNISKTLKTSYDIIGIPVRFYLKKQDEGHANKTAPSEQRR
;
A
#
# COMPACT_ATOMS: atom_id res chain seq x y z
N MET A 1 -6.84 9.54 2.84
CA MET A 1 -7.14 9.51 1.40
C MET A 1 -7.29 8.05 1.02
N ALA A 2 -8.52 7.55 0.89
CA ALA A 2 -8.77 6.25 0.30
C ALA A 2 -9.02 6.50 -1.19
N ILE A 3 -8.15 6.00 -2.05
CA ILE A 3 -8.44 5.99 -3.49
C ILE A 3 -9.30 4.76 -3.73
N HIS A 4 -10.61 4.98 -3.75
CA HIS A 4 -11.58 3.96 -4.14
C HIS A 4 -11.83 4.12 -5.64
N LEU A 5 -11.31 3.20 -6.45
CA LEU A 5 -11.74 3.09 -7.85
C LEU A 5 -12.93 2.14 -7.87
N SER A 6 -14.15 2.70 -7.97
CA SER A 6 -15.37 1.91 -8.13
C SER A 6 -15.44 1.34 -9.55
N SER A 7 -15.81 0.07 -9.68
CA SER A 7 -15.99 -0.59 -10.97
C SER A 7 -17.27 -0.13 -11.67
N GLU A 8 -17.18 0.14 -12.97
CA GLU A 8 -18.32 0.07 -13.87
C GLU A 8 -18.27 -1.25 -14.63
N SER A 9 -19.29 -2.10 -14.47
CA SER A 9 -19.48 -3.29 -15.29
C SER A 9 -19.93 -2.88 -16.68
N LYS A 10 -19.14 -3.16 -17.73
CA LYS A 10 -19.63 -3.15 -19.11
C LYS A 10 -19.94 -4.58 -19.53
N TYR A 11 -21.23 -4.87 -19.69
CA TYR A 11 -21.71 -6.08 -20.37
C TYR A 11 -21.28 -6.00 -21.85
N TYR A 12 -20.48 -6.96 -22.31
CA TYR A 12 -20.40 -7.27 -23.73
C TYR A 12 -21.40 -8.39 -24.00
N SER A 13 -22.61 -8.02 -24.40
CA SER A 13 -23.59 -8.97 -24.94
C SER A 13 -23.66 -8.77 -26.45
N ASP A 14 -22.87 -9.53 -27.21
CA ASP A 14 -23.23 -9.89 -28.59
C ASP A 14 -23.96 -11.24 -28.58
N VAL A 15 -24.96 -11.35 -27.72
CA VAL A 15 -25.95 -12.42 -27.77
C VAL A 15 -27.30 -11.74 -27.75
N ALA A 16 -27.99 -11.83 -28.89
CA ALA A 16 -29.39 -11.47 -29.01
C ALA A 16 -30.18 -12.06 -27.84
N ILE A 17 -30.97 -11.21 -27.19
CA ILE A 17 -31.89 -11.60 -26.13
C ILE A 17 -32.77 -12.71 -26.69
N ASN A 18 -32.57 -13.94 -26.22
CA ASN A 18 -33.57 -15.00 -26.31
C ASN A 18 -33.55 -15.82 -25.02
N ASP A 19 -34.75 -15.90 -24.45
CA ASP A 19 -35.16 -16.70 -23.32
C ASP A 19 -34.67 -18.15 -23.38
N THR A 20 -34.39 -18.70 -22.20
CA THR A 20 -34.28 -20.14 -21.85
C THR A 20 -32.88 -20.80 -21.94
N ALA A 21 -32.34 -21.07 -20.74
CA ALA A 21 -31.43 -22.16 -20.36
C ALA A 21 -30.12 -22.39 -21.17
N ALA A 22 -29.00 -21.92 -20.60
CA ALA A 22 -27.74 -22.66 -20.56
C ALA A 22 -26.86 -22.11 -19.42
N VAL A 23 -26.48 -22.94 -18.45
CA VAL A 23 -25.40 -22.62 -17.51
C VAL A 23 -24.09 -22.79 -18.29
N GLY A 24 -23.67 -21.72 -18.97
CA GLY A 24 -22.32 -21.58 -19.48
C GLY A 24 -21.41 -21.21 -18.32
N THR A 25 -20.36 -21.98 -18.09
CA THR A 25 -19.19 -21.54 -17.32
C THR A 25 -18.49 -20.44 -18.11
N ASP A 26 -19.10 -19.25 -18.12
CA ASP A 26 -18.44 -18.06 -18.59
C ASP A 26 -17.41 -17.69 -17.53
N VAL A 27 -16.15 -18.01 -17.81
CA VAL A 27 -15.03 -17.43 -17.09
C VAL A 27 -15.07 -15.95 -17.44
N VAL A 28 -15.68 -15.14 -16.57
CA VAL A 28 -15.61 -13.69 -16.65
C VAL A 28 -14.14 -13.32 -16.47
N GLU A 29 -13.44 -13.16 -17.58
CA GLU A 29 -12.09 -12.66 -17.58
C GLU A 29 -12.17 -11.15 -17.30
N PHE A 30 -11.92 -10.77 -16.04
CA PHE A 30 -11.75 -9.38 -15.67
C PHE A 30 -10.47 -8.88 -16.32
N ILE A 31 -10.60 -8.34 -17.54
CA ILE A 31 -9.53 -7.56 -18.16
C ILE A 31 -9.51 -6.24 -17.38
N ASP A 32 -8.64 -6.14 -16.38
CA ASP A 32 -8.50 -4.91 -15.61
C ASP A 32 -8.14 -3.77 -16.56
N LYS A 33 -9.12 -2.89 -16.83
CA LYS A 33 -8.94 -1.66 -17.64
C LYS A 33 -8.18 -0.58 -16.89
N TYR A 34 -7.77 -0.86 -15.66
CA TYR A 34 -7.11 0.10 -14.79
C TYR A 34 -5.63 -0.20 -14.70
N TYR A 35 -4.85 0.85 -14.74
CA TYR A 35 -3.42 0.79 -14.52
C TYR A 35 -3.14 0.34 -13.09
N VAL A 36 -2.37 -0.74 -12.95
CA VAL A 36 -1.91 -1.25 -11.67
C VAL A 36 -0.43 -0.86 -11.51
N PRO A 37 -0.09 0.07 -10.61
CA PRO A 37 1.29 0.54 -10.46
C PRO A 37 2.18 -0.54 -9.84
N THR A 38 3.44 -0.58 -10.27
CA THR A 38 4.50 -1.22 -9.48
C THR A 38 4.73 -0.48 -8.17
N TYR A 39 5.45 -1.07 -7.23
CA TYR A 39 5.81 -0.41 -5.97
C TYR A 39 6.48 0.97 -6.16
N SER A 40 7.43 1.08 -7.08
CA SER A 40 8.11 2.36 -7.37
C SER A 40 7.17 3.40 -8.01
N GLN A 41 6.23 2.96 -8.85
CA GLN A 41 5.21 3.82 -9.43
C GLN A 41 4.20 4.27 -8.38
N TRP A 42 3.83 3.39 -7.45
CA TRP A 42 2.95 3.72 -6.33
C TRP A 42 3.58 4.77 -5.41
N LEU A 43 4.86 4.64 -5.07
CA LEU A 43 5.58 5.66 -4.30
C LEU A 43 5.59 7.01 -5.02
N ARG A 44 5.78 6.99 -6.34
CA ARG A 44 5.72 8.20 -7.17
C ARG A 44 4.33 8.84 -7.18
N GLU A 45 3.27 8.04 -7.26
CA GLU A 45 1.88 8.52 -7.18
C GLU A 45 1.59 9.16 -5.82
N MET A 46 2.05 8.53 -4.74
CA MET A 46 1.96 9.11 -3.39
C MET A 46 2.68 10.46 -3.30
N GLU A 47 3.91 10.56 -3.79
CA GLU A 47 4.67 11.82 -3.83
C GLU A 47 3.89 12.91 -4.60
N LEU A 48 3.31 12.58 -5.76
CA LEU A 48 2.51 13.50 -6.55
C LEU A 48 1.23 13.95 -5.82
N CYS A 49 0.55 13.03 -5.13
CA CYS A 49 -0.61 13.37 -4.32
C CYS A 49 -0.24 14.34 -3.18
N PHE A 50 0.87 14.11 -2.49
CA PHE A 50 1.36 15.01 -1.45
C PHE A 50 1.72 16.39 -2.02
N LYS A 51 2.43 16.44 -3.16
CA LYS A 51 2.74 17.70 -3.86
C LYS A 51 1.51 18.47 -4.33
N SER A 52 0.44 17.77 -4.68
CA SER A 52 -0.82 18.41 -5.00
C SER A 52 -1.53 18.93 -3.75
N ALA A 53 -1.54 18.15 -2.67
CA ALA A 53 -2.19 18.51 -1.41
C ALA A 53 -1.50 19.69 -0.70
N SER A 54 -0.17 19.79 -0.78
CA SER A 54 0.61 20.86 -0.15
C SER A 54 0.31 22.27 -0.70
N LYS A 55 -0.31 22.36 -1.88
CA LYS A 55 -0.78 23.64 -2.45
C LYS A 55 -1.98 24.22 -1.70
N VAL A 56 -2.71 23.40 -0.96
CA VAL A 56 -3.96 23.76 -0.27
C VAL A 56 -3.83 23.61 1.23
N TYR A 57 -3.04 22.64 1.70
CA TYR A 57 -2.92 22.28 3.10
C TYR A 57 -1.47 22.40 3.59
N ASP A 58 -1.30 22.85 4.83
CA ASP A 58 -0.03 22.76 5.54
C ASP A 58 0.24 21.31 5.96
N LEU A 59 0.97 20.58 5.11
CA LEU A 59 1.29 19.17 5.36
C LEU A 59 2.22 18.98 6.55
N GLY A 60 2.95 20.00 7.00
CA GLY A 60 3.78 19.94 8.22
C GLY A 60 2.97 19.76 9.52
N ARG A 61 1.63 19.81 9.43
CA ARG A 61 0.69 19.53 10.52
C ARG A 61 0.02 18.16 10.42
N LEU A 62 0.36 17.35 9.42
CA LEU A 62 -0.20 16.02 9.27
C LEU A 62 0.24 15.11 10.43
N SER A 63 -0.72 14.50 11.12
CA SER A 63 -0.45 13.66 12.31
C SER A 63 -0.45 12.17 12.03
N SER A 64 -1.11 11.72 10.96
CA SER A 64 -1.10 10.32 10.55
C SER A 64 -1.49 10.11 9.10
N ILE A 65 -1.04 8.99 8.53
CA ILE A 65 -1.48 8.46 7.23
C ILE A 65 -2.17 7.13 7.50
N ALA A 66 -3.38 6.94 6.96
CA ALA A 66 -4.08 5.66 7.02
C ALA A 66 -4.06 4.99 5.65
N ALA A 67 -3.81 3.69 5.64
CA ALA A 67 -3.80 2.84 4.47
C ALA A 67 -4.40 1.46 4.80
N PHE A 68 -4.62 0.66 3.76
CA PHE A 68 -4.89 -0.77 3.90
C PHE A 68 -3.65 -1.51 3.40
N LEU A 69 -3.09 -2.43 4.18
CA LEU A 69 -1.79 -3.05 3.90
C LEU A 69 -1.69 -3.62 2.46
N PRO A 70 -2.69 -4.34 1.93
CA PRO A 70 -2.68 -4.83 0.55
C PRO A 70 -2.51 -3.75 -0.53
N TYR A 71 -2.84 -2.49 -0.24
CA TYR A 71 -2.65 -1.38 -1.18
C TYR A 71 -1.22 -0.85 -1.21
N LEU A 72 -0.33 -1.34 -0.34
CA LEU A 72 1.08 -0.95 -0.29
C LEU A 72 1.96 -1.78 -1.24
N SER A 73 1.36 -2.46 -2.22
CA SER A 73 2.05 -3.22 -3.28
C SER A 73 3.04 -4.24 -2.68
N ASP A 74 4.28 -4.28 -3.19
CA ASP A 74 5.36 -5.18 -2.75
C ASP A 74 5.55 -5.21 -1.22
N ALA A 75 5.32 -4.10 -0.53
CA ALA A 75 5.44 -4.03 0.93
C ALA A 75 4.45 -4.97 1.66
N ALA A 76 3.27 -5.24 1.08
CA ALA A 76 2.31 -6.18 1.66
C ALA A 76 2.85 -7.63 1.66
N VAL A 77 3.50 -8.03 0.57
CA VAL A 77 4.11 -9.35 0.43
C VAL A 77 5.31 -9.48 1.37
N LEU A 78 6.16 -8.46 1.43
CA LEU A 78 7.30 -8.42 2.33
C LEU A 78 6.88 -8.46 3.80
N ALA A 79 5.88 -7.67 4.18
CA ALA A 79 5.35 -7.65 5.56
C ALA A 79 4.77 -9.01 5.95
N THR A 80 4.07 -9.69 5.03
CA THR A 80 3.54 -11.05 5.25
C THR A 80 4.67 -12.06 5.47
N ASN A 81 5.69 -12.06 4.59
CA ASN A 81 6.84 -12.94 4.72
C ASN A 81 7.62 -12.69 6.02
N ASN A 82 7.84 -11.42 6.37
CA ASN A 82 8.49 -11.02 7.61
C ASN A 82 7.69 -11.47 8.82
N LEU A 83 6.36 -11.38 8.78
CA LEU A 83 5.51 -11.78 9.90
C LEU A 83 5.66 -13.26 10.20
N VAL A 84 5.49 -14.10 9.17
CA VAL A 84 5.55 -15.55 9.32
C VAL A 84 6.95 -16.03 9.69
N ALA A 85 7.99 -15.38 9.18
CA ALA A 85 9.37 -15.75 9.48
C ALA A 85 9.82 -15.41 10.91
N ASN A 86 9.26 -14.36 11.53
CA ASN A 86 9.79 -13.80 12.79
C ASN A 86 8.84 -13.88 13.98
N PHE A 87 7.55 -14.13 13.74
CA PHE A 87 6.52 -14.11 14.79
C PHE A 87 5.67 -15.38 14.74
N LYS A 88 5.00 -15.66 15.87
CA LYS A 88 4.08 -16.80 15.98
C LYS A 88 2.66 -16.27 16.18
N PRO A 89 1.66 -16.90 15.56
CA PRO A 89 0.28 -16.57 15.85
C PRO A 89 -0.05 -16.91 17.31
N GLU A 90 -1.04 -16.21 17.84
CA GLU A 90 -1.68 -16.48 19.12
C GLU A 90 -2.52 -17.77 19.06
N ARG A 91 -3.16 -18.13 20.17
CA ARG A 91 -3.88 -19.41 20.31
C ARG A 91 -5.07 -19.56 19.36
N ASP A 92 -5.65 -18.45 18.94
CA ASP A 92 -6.74 -18.38 17.96
C ASP A 92 -6.24 -18.45 16.51
N GLY A 93 -4.93 -18.59 16.31
CA GLY A 93 -4.31 -18.62 14.99
C GLY A 93 -4.05 -17.24 14.39
N LEU A 94 -4.38 -16.15 15.10
CA LEU A 94 -4.19 -14.79 14.62
C LEU A 94 -2.88 -14.19 15.13
N TYR A 95 -2.27 -13.32 14.32
CA TYR A 95 -1.11 -12.56 14.76
C TYR A 95 -1.55 -11.32 15.55
N SER A 96 -0.79 -10.98 16.58
CA SER A 96 -1.02 -9.74 17.32
C SER A 96 -0.84 -8.53 16.41
N TYR A 97 -1.62 -7.47 16.61
CA TYR A 97 -1.49 -6.23 15.83
C TYR A 97 -0.10 -5.59 15.95
N SER A 98 0.55 -5.75 17.11
CA SER A 98 1.92 -5.30 17.35
C SER A 98 2.91 -6.03 16.44
N ASP A 99 2.76 -7.34 16.28
CA ASP A 99 3.69 -8.13 15.45
C ASP A 99 3.50 -7.85 13.97
N ILE A 100 2.25 -7.62 13.54
CA ILE A 100 1.95 -7.16 12.17
C ILE A 100 2.57 -5.77 11.93
N ALA A 101 2.43 -4.83 12.86
CA ALA A 101 3.05 -3.51 12.72
C ALA A 101 4.59 -3.61 12.61
N LYS A 102 5.23 -4.45 13.44
CA LYS A 102 6.67 -4.69 13.37
C LYS A 102 7.08 -5.32 12.04
N SER A 103 6.30 -6.26 11.49
CA SER A 103 6.63 -6.89 10.22
C SER A 103 6.60 -5.91 9.03
N ILE A 104 5.72 -4.89 9.10
CA ILE A 104 5.70 -3.76 8.16
C ILE A 104 6.94 -2.88 8.33
N GLU A 105 7.35 -2.58 9.58
CA GLU A 105 8.56 -1.82 9.85
C GLU A 105 9.85 -2.52 9.38
N MET A 106 9.82 -3.85 9.24
CA MET A 106 10.91 -4.63 8.65
C MET A 106 10.98 -4.55 7.12
N THR A 107 10.06 -3.84 6.48
CA THR A 107 10.08 -3.58 5.02
C THR A 107 10.74 -2.22 4.71
N PRO A 108 11.17 -1.98 3.46
CA PRO A 108 11.69 -0.66 3.05
C PRO A 108 10.64 0.47 3.09
N PHE A 109 9.35 0.15 3.28
CA PHE A 109 8.25 1.09 3.13
C PHE A 109 8.37 2.33 4.02
N LYS A 110 8.77 2.15 5.29
CA LYS A 110 8.92 3.26 6.23
C LYS A 110 9.96 4.26 5.75
N ASP A 111 11.12 3.76 5.29
CA ASP A 111 12.20 4.61 4.79
C ASP A 111 11.82 5.29 3.47
N ASP A 112 11.13 4.58 2.58
CA ASP A 112 10.65 5.15 1.33
C ASP A 112 9.57 6.21 1.55
N LEU A 113 8.65 5.99 2.49
CA LEU A 113 7.67 6.99 2.90
C LEU A 113 8.34 8.20 3.56
N ASN A 114 9.36 7.99 4.41
CA ASN A 114 10.12 9.08 5.02
C ASN A 114 10.81 9.96 3.99
N LYS A 115 11.34 9.40 2.88
CA LYS A 115 11.90 10.21 1.77
C LYS A 115 10.87 11.16 1.15
N ILE A 116 9.60 10.75 1.08
CA ILE A 116 8.50 11.60 0.58
C ILE A 116 8.13 12.66 1.63
N LEU A 117 8.13 12.28 2.92
CA LEU A 117 7.74 13.15 4.03
C LEU A 117 8.78 14.22 4.40
N ASP A 118 10.05 13.99 4.03
CA ASP A 118 11.17 14.90 4.28
C ASP A 118 10.92 16.31 3.71
N GLU A 119 10.29 16.40 2.53
CA GLU A 119 9.91 17.68 1.90
C GLU A 119 8.95 18.52 2.77
N TYR A 120 8.29 17.89 3.76
CA TYR A 120 7.33 18.52 4.65
C TYR A 120 7.81 18.58 6.12
N GLY A 121 9.08 18.24 6.39
CA GLY A 121 9.66 18.24 7.74
C GLY A 121 9.03 17.20 8.67
N LEU A 122 8.53 16.10 8.10
CA LEU A 122 7.86 15.02 8.82
C LEU A 122 8.60 13.69 8.67
N GLU A 123 8.41 12.82 9.65
CA GLU A 123 8.84 11.43 9.60
C GLU A 123 7.83 10.51 10.31
N VAL A 124 7.84 9.23 9.93
CA VAL A 124 7.04 8.18 10.57
C VAL A 124 7.60 7.91 11.98
N LYS A 125 6.79 8.20 12.99
CA LYS A 125 7.07 7.90 14.40
C LYS A 125 6.84 6.43 14.70
N GLU A 126 5.67 5.92 14.35
CA GLU A 126 5.22 4.58 14.72
C GLU A 126 4.20 4.04 13.70
N VAL A 127 4.21 2.73 13.52
CA VAL A 127 3.22 1.99 12.73
C VAL A 127 2.24 1.32 13.68
N TYR A 128 0.95 1.44 13.39
CA TYR A 128 -0.12 0.86 14.18
C TYR A 128 -1.10 0.13 13.27
N CYS A 129 -1.55 -1.05 13.68
CA CYS A 129 -2.54 -1.85 12.97
C CYS A 129 -3.78 -2.00 13.85
N GLU A 130 -4.96 -1.93 13.23
CA GLU A 130 -6.24 -2.07 13.91
C GLU A 130 -7.31 -2.64 12.99
N GLY A 131 -8.37 -3.17 13.58
CA GLY A 131 -9.56 -3.59 12.84
C GLY A 131 -9.50 -5.01 12.28
N PRO A 132 -10.40 -5.34 11.35
CA PRO A 132 -10.56 -6.71 10.88
C PRO A 132 -9.34 -7.15 10.06
N TRP A 133 -8.87 -8.36 10.36
CA TRP A 133 -7.90 -9.06 9.54
C TRP A 133 -8.65 -9.89 8.48
N ILE A 134 -8.19 -9.80 7.24
CA ILE A 134 -8.61 -10.68 6.14
C ILE A 134 -7.42 -11.46 5.58
N SER A 135 -7.67 -12.73 5.26
CA SER A 135 -6.74 -13.59 4.52
C SER A 135 -6.99 -13.41 3.03
N ILE A 136 -5.94 -13.13 2.25
CA ILE A 136 -6.04 -12.94 0.80
C ILE A 136 -5.17 -13.98 0.11
N ASP A 137 -5.77 -14.73 -0.84
CA ASP A 137 -5.08 -15.71 -1.66
C ASP A 137 -3.83 -15.08 -2.33
N PRO A 138 -2.63 -15.62 -2.09
CA PRO A 138 -1.39 -14.98 -2.51
C PRO A 138 -1.20 -15.00 -4.03
N ASP A 139 -1.61 -16.08 -4.70
CA ASP A 139 -1.49 -16.20 -6.15
C ASP A 139 -2.43 -15.21 -6.86
N GLY A 140 -3.67 -15.11 -6.40
CA GLY A 140 -4.63 -14.11 -6.85
C GLY A 140 -4.17 -12.69 -6.58
N PHE A 141 -3.57 -12.43 -5.41
CA PHE A 141 -2.99 -11.12 -5.09
C PHE A 141 -1.84 -10.76 -6.03
N ILE A 142 -0.86 -11.66 -6.22
CA ILE A 142 0.30 -11.44 -7.08
C ILE A 142 -0.10 -11.34 -8.56
N LYS A 143 -1.12 -12.08 -9.01
CA LYS A 143 -1.61 -11.99 -10.39
C LYS A 143 -2.33 -10.68 -10.69
N LYS A 144 -3.13 -10.18 -9.73
CA LYS A 144 -3.93 -8.95 -9.89
C LYS A 144 -3.11 -7.68 -9.64
N ASN A 145 -2.10 -7.76 -8.78
CA ASN A 145 -1.25 -6.62 -8.45
C ASN A 145 0.05 -6.69 -9.25
N ASN A 146 0.61 -5.55 -9.64
CA ASN A 146 1.86 -5.50 -10.40
C ASN A 146 3.08 -5.67 -9.47
N ILE A 147 3.10 -6.80 -8.76
CA ILE A 147 4.10 -7.17 -7.75
C ILE A 147 5.40 -7.58 -8.43
N SER A 148 6.52 -7.21 -7.82
CA SER A 148 7.83 -7.63 -8.31
C SER A 148 7.91 -9.15 -8.47
N LYS A 149 8.39 -9.60 -9.65
CA LYS A 149 8.56 -11.04 -9.97
C LYS A 149 9.54 -11.76 -9.04
N THR A 150 10.39 -11.03 -8.32
CA THR A 150 11.31 -11.58 -7.33
C THR A 150 10.63 -11.88 -6.00
N LEU A 151 9.45 -11.31 -5.75
CA LEU A 151 8.68 -11.54 -4.56
C LEU A 151 7.74 -12.71 -4.77
N LYS A 152 7.73 -13.60 -3.78
CA LYS A 152 6.82 -14.72 -3.67
C LYS A 152 6.43 -14.87 -2.21
N THR A 153 5.25 -15.43 -1.99
CA THR A 153 4.87 -15.92 -0.68
C THR A 153 4.07 -17.20 -0.86
N SER A 154 4.21 -18.12 0.08
CA SER A 154 3.38 -19.33 0.19
C SER A 154 2.29 -19.17 1.24
N TYR A 155 2.14 -17.96 1.79
CA TYR A 155 1.22 -17.64 2.87
C TYR A 155 0.19 -16.64 2.35
N ASP A 156 -1.02 -16.72 2.89
CA ASP A 156 -2.05 -15.73 2.59
C ASP A 156 -1.56 -14.33 2.93
N ILE A 157 -1.80 -13.38 2.01
CA ILE A 157 -1.46 -11.99 2.21
C ILE A 157 -2.38 -11.40 3.28
N ILE A 158 -1.78 -10.70 4.22
CA ILE A 158 -2.49 -10.11 5.35
C ILE A 158 -3.14 -8.81 4.90
N GLY A 159 -4.48 -8.80 4.92
CA GLY A 159 -5.26 -7.59 4.74
C GLY A 159 -5.65 -6.99 6.07
N ILE A 160 -5.12 -5.81 6.39
CA ILE A 160 -5.46 -5.08 7.61
C ILE A 160 -5.34 -3.56 7.41
N PRO A 161 -6.18 -2.74 8.05
CA PRO A 161 -5.94 -1.30 8.18
C PRO A 161 -4.64 -1.00 8.93
N VAL A 162 -3.86 -0.08 8.37
CA VAL A 162 -2.57 0.37 8.93
C VAL A 162 -2.59 1.89 9.05
N ARG A 163 -2.06 2.39 10.15
CA ARG A 163 -1.85 3.80 10.42
C ARG A 163 -0.38 4.07 10.69
N PHE A 164 0.17 5.04 9.96
CA PHE A 164 1.50 5.58 10.15
C PHE A 164 1.34 6.91 10.90
N TYR A 165 1.67 6.93 12.18
CA TYR A 165 1.68 8.17 12.96
C TYR A 165 2.94 8.95 12.65
N LEU A 166 2.79 10.26 12.49
CA LEU A 166 3.86 11.15 12.06
C LEU A 166 4.31 12.05 13.21
N LYS A 167 5.58 12.43 13.18
CA LYS A 167 6.15 13.48 14.02
C LYS A 167 6.93 14.47 13.17
N LYS A 168 7.14 15.65 13.73
CA LYS A 168 8.11 16.59 13.16
C LYS A 168 9.51 16.01 13.31
N GLN A 169 10.33 16.22 12.29
CA GLN A 169 11.76 15.96 12.38
C GLN A 169 12.39 16.93 13.39
N ASP A 170 13.36 16.45 14.14
CA ASP A 170 14.15 17.30 15.03
C ASP A 170 14.98 18.28 14.18
N GLU A 171 15.07 19.56 14.58
CA GLU A 171 15.65 20.68 13.81
C GLU A 171 17.14 20.49 13.38
N GLY A 172 17.78 19.38 13.76
CA GLY A 172 19.14 19.01 13.38
C GLY A 172 19.31 18.39 11.99
N HIS A 173 18.23 18.08 11.26
CA HIS A 173 18.31 17.44 9.93
C HIS A 173 18.34 18.41 8.73
N ALA A 174 18.04 19.69 8.94
CA ALA A 174 17.75 20.67 7.89
C ALA A 174 18.97 21.29 7.17
N ASN A 175 20.15 20.64 7.14
CA ASN A 175 21.37 21.28 6.61
C ASN A 175 22.20 20.41 5.66
N LYS A 176 21.56 19.75 4.70
CA LYS A 176 22.29 19.06 3.61
C LYS A 176 21.70 19.25 2.22
N THR A 177 21.21 20.44 1.87
CA THR A 177 21.15 20.84 0.45
C THR A 177 20.93 22.35 0.31
N ALA A 178 22.02 23.11 0.30
CA ALA A 178 22.06 24.38 -0.39
C ALA A 178 23.16 24.29 -1.46
N PRO A 179 22.87 24.54 -2.75
CA PRO A 179 23.91 24.59 -3.77
C PRO A 179 24.77 25.82 -3.48
N SER A 180 26.09 25.63 -3.35
CA SER A 180 27.02 26.76 -3.29
C SER A 180 26.94 27.51 -4.61
N GLU A 181 26.30 28.68 -4.59
CA GLU A 181 26.44 29.70 -5.63
C GLU A 181 27.93 30.07 -5.73
N GLN A 182 28.59 29.61 -6.78
CA GLN A 182 29.86 30.19 -7.20
C GLN A 182 29.57 31.61 -7.70
N ARG A 183 29.89 32.59 -6.86
CA ARG A 183 30.00 33.99 -7.28
C ARG A 183 31.20 34.12 -8.24
N ARG A 184 30.94 34.91 -9.28
CA ARG A 184 31.81 35.31 -10.40
C ARG A 184 33.19 35.79 -9.97
#